data_AF-A0A957Z3L3-F1
#
_entry.id   AF-A0A957Z3L3-F1
#
_cell.length_a   1.000
_cell.length_b   1.000
_cell.length_c   1.000
_cell.angle_alpha   90.00
_cell.angle_beta   90.00
_cell.angle_gamma   90.00
#
_symmetry.space_group_name_H-M   'P 1'
#
loop_
_entity.id
_entity.type
_entity.pdbx_description
1 polymer ?
#
loop_
_entity_poly.entity_id
_entity_poly.type
_entity_poly.pdbx_seq_one_letter_code
_entity_poly.pdbx_strand_id
1 'polypeptide(L)'
;MGTDLTMQPELAYLPGDRRHSIATHTPLPQRAKGTVLFADISGFTPLTEALVAVFGPRRGAEEATRRLNHIYDQLIASIHAHRGHVINFSGDGLICWFACAETDPTLCARHGVAAAWDIQRKMEQFATISLDDGRQIPLAIKTALAGGPVRRFAVGDAAIQLIDVIAGETVDRAAAGERLAAHGDTVIDAATLALIAPHVRVLAWRTAPESGARFAVIAPRGRPSDEFSGEQIDSSSAPAENGVQLFDMAHVDPWLLPAVRTRLHTTEDRFLAELRPAVALFARFGGLDFDADPDAVTKLDQYICWVQQVLARFDGALIQLTTGDKGSYLYAAFGAPTAHDDDPSRAAQAAHA
;
A
#
# COMPACT_ATOMS: atom_id res chain seq x y z
N MET A 1 -19.68 -0.02 30.29
CA MET A 1 -20.02 1.07 29.35
C MET A 1 -18.82 1.97 29.18
N GLY A 2 -17.88 1.56 28.33
CA GLY A 2 -16.87 2.44 27.76
C GLY A 2 -17.19 2.48 26.28
N THR A 3 -17.72 3.60 25.80
CA THR A 3 -17.89 3.85 24.37
C THR A 3 -16.50 4.00 23.76
N ASP A 4 -16.08 2.97 23.03
CA ASP A 4 -14.82 2.94 22.28
C ASP A 4 -14.95 3.93 21.10
N LEU A 5 -14.36 5.12 21.26
CA LEU A 5 -14.44 6.25 20.34
C LEU A 5 -13.45 6.08 19.16
N THR A 6 -13.62 5.03 18.36
CA THR A 6 -13.16 5.01 16.96
C THR A 6 -14.30 5.54 16.08
N MET A 7 -14.54 6.86 16.15
CA MET A 7 -15.80 7.46 15.70
C MET A 7 -16.05 7.46 14.18
N GLN A 8 -15.08 7.09 13.34
CA GLN A 8 -15.21 7.13 11.87
C GLN A 8 -14.37 5.99 11.20
N PRO A 9 -14.92 4.76 11.04
CA PRO A 9 -14.21 3.64 10.41
C PRO A 9 -13.82 3.88 8.95
N GLU A 10 -14.45 4.85 8.29
CA GLU A 10 -14.18 5.25 6.91
C GLU A 10 -12.76 5.77 6.73
N LEU A 11 -12.18 6.35 7.79
CA LEU A 11 -10.82 6.87 7.78
C LEU A 11 -9.76 5.77 7.55
N ALA A 12 -10.08 4.50 7.81
CA ALA A 12 -9.18 3.38 7.53
C ALA A 12 -8.92 3.18 6.02
N TYR A 13 -9.77 3.74 5.15
CA TYR A 13 -9.64 3.66 3.69
C TYR A 13 -8.80 4.79 3.09
N LEU A 14 -8.30 5.73 3.91
CA LEU A 14 -7.49 6.84 3.44
C LEU A 14 -6.06 6.78 4.01
N PRO A 15 -5.04 7.03 3.18
CA PRO A 15 -3.68 7.27 3.65
C PRO A 15 -3.63 8.34 4.74
N GLY A 16 -2.75 8.15 5.74
CA GLY A 16 -2.66 9.06 6.89
C GLY A 16 -2.35 10.52 6.52
N ASP A 17 -1.50 10.74 5.51
CA ASP A 17 -1.20 12.09 5.00
C ASP A 17 -2.40 12.72 4.28
N ARG A 18 -3.20 11.91 3.57
CA ARG A 18 -4.45 12.37 2.96
C ARG A 18 -5.48 12.75 4.02
N ARG A 19 -5.61 11.96 5.10
CA ARG A 19 -6.42 12.33 6.27
C ARG A 19 -5.99 13.69 6.83
N HIS A 20 -4.69 13.86 7.06
CA HIS A 20 -4.15 15.14 7.54
C HIS A 20 -4.44 16.31 6.58
N SER A 21 -4.28 16.09 5.27
CA SER A 21 -4.58 17.07 4.23
C SER A 21 -6.05 17.52 4.25
N ILE A 22 -6.99 16.58 4.41
CA ILE A 22 -8.43 16.87 4.53
C ILE A 22 -8.71 17.63 5.83
N ALA A 23 -8.16 17.16 6.96
CA ALA A 23 -8.38 17.75 8.28
C ALA A 23 -7.87 19.20 8.41
N THR A 24 -6.80 19.52 7.70
CA THR A 24 -6.15 20.86 7.73
C THR A 24 -6.55 21.74 6.55
N HIS A 25 -7.39 21.25 5.64
CA HIS A 25 -7.71 21.89 4.36
C HIS A 25 -6.46 22.32 3.56
N THR A 26 -5.35 21.61 3.74
CA THR A 26 -4.09 21.89 3.06
C THR A 26 -3.86 20.81 2.02
N PRO A 27 -3.92 21.11 0.71
CA PRO A 27 -3.78 20.10 -0.32
C PRO A 27 -2.37 19.50 -0.30
N LEU A 28 -2.27 18.17 -0.48
CA LEU A 28 -0.97 17.55 -0.73
C LEU A 28 -0.39 18.11 -2.04
N PRO A 29 0.91 18.43 -2.07
CA PRO A 29 1.55 18.94 -3.28
C PRO A 29 1.54 17.87 -4.37
N GLN A 30 1.13 18.26 -5.58
CA GLN A 30 1.06 17.32 -6.70
C GLN A 30 2.42 16.74 -7.07
N ARG A 31 3.48 17.55 -6.91
CA ARG A 31 4.89 17.13 -7.04
C ARG A 31 5.51 17.15 -5.65
N ALA A 32 5.97 15.99 -5.19
CA ALA A 32 6.60 15.83 -3.89
C ALA A 32 7.98 15.18 -4.05
N LYS A 33 8.82 15.27 -3.01
CA LYS A 33 10.09 14.55 -2.90
C LYS A 33 10.09 13.74 -1.61
N GLY A 34 10.69 12.56 -1.64
CA GLY A 34 10.56 11.59 -0.56
C GLY A 34 11.25 10.29 -0.89
N THR A 35 11.01 9.31 -0.02
CA THR A 35 11.42 7.92 -0.23
C THR A 35 10.17 7.05 -0.35
N VAL A 36 10.09 6.28 -1.43
CA VAL A 36 9.11 5.21 -1.59
C VAL A 36 9.69 3.94 -0.98
N LEU A 37 8.88 3.20 -0.23
CA LEU A 37 9.18 1.86 0.28
C LEU A 37 8.13 0.90 -0.25
N PHE A 38 8.56 -0.13 -0.96
CA PHE A 38 7.78 -1.35 -1.18
C PHE A 38 8.13 -2.36 -0.09
N ALA A 39 7.12 -2.91 0.56
CA ALA A 39 7.28 -3.98 1.54
C ALA A 39 6.35 -5.14 1.17
N ASP A 40 6.93 -6.27 0.76
CA ASP A 40 6.18 -7.41 0.23
C ASP A 40 6.35 -8.66 1.10
N ILE A 41 5.23 -9.27 1.50
CA ILE A 41 5.23 -10.44 2.39
C ILE A 41 5.46 -11.70 1.55
N SER A 42 6.67 -12.24 1.65
CA SER A 42 7.01 -13.50 0.99
C SER A 42 6.46 -14.69 1.77
N GLY A 43 5.78 -15.60 1.08
CA GLY A 43 5.23 -16.84 1.64
C GLY A 43 3.76 -16.76 2.08
N PHE A 44 3.10 -15.61 1.91
CA PHE A 44 1.69 -15.46 2.32
C PHE A 44 0.71 -16.21 1.40
N THR A 45 0.99 -16.27 0.10
CA THR A 45 0.20 -17.10 -0.83
C THR A 45 0.26 -18.60 -0.47
N PRO A 46 1.45 -19.22 -0.29
CA PRO A 46 1.57 -20.59 0.25
C PRO A 46 0.86 -20.80 1.59
N LEU A 47 0.91 -19.82 2.50
CA LEU A 47 0.17 -19.88 3.76
C LEU A 47 -1.34 -19.97 3.52
N THR A 48 -1.87 -19.13 2.64
CA THR A 48 -3.30 -19.09 2.33
C THR A 48 -3.77 -20.41 1.74
N GLU A 49 -3.04 -20.96 0.76
CA GLU A 49 -3.33 -22.28 0.18
C GLU A 49 -3.31 -23.39 1.24
N ALA A 50 -2.34 -23.34 2.14
CA ALA A 50 -2.22 -24.33 3.19
C ALA A 50 -3.36 -24.25 4.22
N LEU A 51 -3.76 -23.05 4.64
CA LEU A 51 -4.89 -22.82 5.53
C LEU A 51 -6.20 -23.30 4.91
N VAL A 52 -6.41 -23.04 3.61
CA VAL A 52 -7.56 -23.55 2.86
C VAL A 52 -7.55 -25.08 2.81
N ALA A 53 -6.38 -25.71 2.63
CA ALA A 53 -6.25 -27.16 2.64
C ALA A 53 -6.56 -27.79 4.01
N VAL A 54 -6.20 -27.14 5.13
CA VAL A 54 -6.49 -27.64 6.49
C VAL A 54 -7.93 -27.40 6.90
N PHE A 55 -8.40 -26.17 6.76
CA PHE A 55 -9.66 -25.70 7.36
C PHE A 55 -10.83 -25.64 6.37
N GLY A 56 -10.59 -25.98 5.12
CA GLY A 56 -11.53 -25.78 4.02
C GLY A 56 -11.59 -24.32 3.54
N PRO A 57 -12.26 -24.04 2.41
CA PRO A 57 -12.21 -22.73 1.75
C PRO A 57 -12.67 -21.55 2.62
N ARG A 58 -13.76 -21.73 3.38
CA ARG A 58 -14.35 -20.64 4.18
C ARG A 58 -13.46 -20.28 5.38
N ARG A 59 -13.28 -21.25 6.29
CA ARG A 59 -12.48 -21.02 7.51
C ARG A 59 -11.00 -20.77 7.19
N GLY A 60 -10.45 -21.40 6.15
CA GLY A 60 -9.06 -21.18 5.74
C GLY A 60 -8.79 -19.73 5.32
N ALA A 61 -9.69 -19.11 4.55
CA ALA A 61 -9.51 -17.72 4.15
C ALA A 61 -9.90 -16.71 5.25
N GLU A 62 -10.81 -17.05 6.17
CA GLU A 62 -11.02 -16.27 7.40
C GLU A 62 -9.73 -16.23 8.25
N GLU A 63 -9.09 -17.38 8.45
CA GLU A 63 -7.81 -17.48 9.18
C GLU A 63 -6.67 -16.76 8.47
N ALA A 64 -6.62 -16.84 7.13
CA ALA A 64 -5.64 -16.11 6.33
C ALA A 64 -5.81 -14.59 6.52
N THR A 65 -7.05 -14.10 6.41
CA THR A 65 -7.39 -12.67 6.60
C THR A 65 -7.04 -12.19 8.01
N ARG A 66 -7.41 -12.97 9.04
CA ARG A 66 -7.11 -12.65 10.44
C ARG A 66 -5.61 -12.53 10.69
N ARG A 67 -4.82 -13.45 10.14
CA ARG A 67 -3.35 -13.45 10.27
C ARG A 67 -2.72 -12.31 9.47
N LEU A 68 -3.21 -12.06 8.26
CA LEU A 68 -2.73 -10.96 7.42
C LEU A 68 -2.95 -9.61 8.10
N ASN A 69 -4.16 -9.37 8.62
CA ASN A 69 -4.47 -8.13 9.32
C ASN A 69 -3.58 -7.95 10.55
N HIS A 70 -3.34 -9.00 11.33
CA HIS A 70 -2.44 -8.94 12.48
C HIS A 70 -0.99 -8.58 12.08
N ILE A 71 -0.51 -9.12 10.95
CA ILE A 71 0.81 -8.75 10.41
C ILE A 71 0.78 -7.28 9.97
N TYR A 72 -0.22 -6.87 9.18
CA TYR A 72 -0.33 -5.50 8.69
C TYR A 72 -0.41 -4.47 9.82
N ASP A 73 -1.15 -4.72 10.90
CA ASP A 73 -1.19 -3.82 12.06
C ASP A 73 0.22 -3.52 12.60
N GLN A 74 1.09 -4.54 12.66
CA GLN A 74 2.47 -4.38 13.11
C GLN A 74 3.33 -3.61 12.11
N LEU A 75 3.17 -3.90 10.82
CA LEU A 75 3.91 -3.23 9.74
C LEU A 75 3.53 -1.75 9.62
N ILE A 76 2.23 -1.46 9.60
CA ILE A 76 1.67 -0.10 9.55
C ILE A 76 2.16 0.71 10.75
N ALA A 77 2.13 0.13 11.96
CA ALA A 77 2.64 0.79 13.15
C ALA A 77 4.13 1.15 13.04
N SER A 78 4.97 0.28 12.44
CA SER A 78 6.39 0.61 12.17
C SER A 78 6.52 1.77 11.20
N ILE A 79 5.76 1.75 10.10
CA ILE A 79 5.80 2.81 9.08
C ILE A 79 5.44 4.15 9.70
N HIS A 80 4.35 4.21 10.48
CA HIS A 80 3.91 5.43 11.15
C HIS A 80 4.89 5.91 12.22
N ALA A 81 5.50 5.00 13.00
CA ALA A 81 6.50 5.34 14.02
C ALA A 81 7.74 6.03 13.41
N HIS A 82 8.00 5.78 12.13
CA HIS A 82 9.09 6.40 11.37
C HIS A 82 8.59 7.50 10.40
N ARG A 83 7.43 8.12 10.68
CA ARG A 83 6.84 9.24 9.89
C ARG A 83 6.54 8.90 8.42
N GLY A 84 6.36 7.62 8.11
CA GLY A 84 5.85 7.18 6.82
C GLY A 84 4.34 7.04 6.82
N HIS A 85 3.76 6.96 5.63
CA HIS A 85 2.35 6.63 5.43
C HIS A 85 2.20 5.48 4.45
N VAL A 86 1.28 4.56 4.72
CA VAL A 86 0.84 3.56 3.74
C VAL A 86 -0.08 4.24 2.75
N ILE A 87 0.29 4.17 1.47
CA ILE A 87 -0.46 4.79 0.38
C ILE A 87 -1.41 3.79 -0.26
N ASN A 88 -0.95 2.57 -0.48
CA ASN A 88 -1.77 1.52 -1.06
C ASN A 88 -1.30 0.13 -0.63
N PHE A 89 -2.23 -0.82 -0.69
CA PHE A 89 -1.97 -2.25 -0.60
C PHE A 89 -1.92 -2.81 -2.03
N SER A 90 -0.96 -3.68 -2.30
CA SER A 90 -0.85 -4.34 -3.59
C SER A 90 -0.66 -5.82 -3.40
N GLY A 91 -1.75 -6.59 -3.52
CA GLY A 91 -1.76 -7.99 -3.14
C GLY A 91 -1.44 -8.14 -1.66
N ASP A 92 -0.38 -8.86 -1.35
CA ASP A 92 0.20 -9.05 -0.01
C ASP A 92 1.25 -8.00 0.38
N GLY A 93 1.54 -7.02 -0.50
CA GLY A 93 2.51 -5.95 -0.26
C GLY A 93 1.93 -4.59 0.09
N LEU A 94 2.79 -3.69 0.60
CA LEU A 94 2.51 -2.30 0.95
C LEU A 94 3.36 -1.35 0.09
N ILE A 95 2.73 -0.28 -0.38
CA ILE A 95 3.42 0.88 -0.96
C ILE A 95 3.37 2.00 0.07
N CYS A 96 4.54 2.43 0.53
CA CYS A 96 4.67 3.40 1.60
C CYS A 96 5.44 4.63 1.13
N TRP A 97 5.14 5.77 1.74
CA TRP A 97 5.71 7.05 1.38
C TRP A 97 6.26 7.79 2.60
N PHE A 98 7.51 8.25 2.48
CA PHE A 98 8.20 9.08 3.46
C PHE A 98 8.50 10.43 2.82
N ALA A 99 7.63 11.41 3.02
CA ALA A 99 7.80 12.76 2.48
C ALA A 99 9.04 13.44 3.09
N CYS A 100 9.85 14.12 2.26
CA CYS A 100 10.87 15.03 2.79
C CYS A 100 10.21 16.40 3.03
N ALA A 101 10.26 16.91 4.26
CA ALA A 101 10.13 18.34 4.47
C ALA A 101 11.30 19.03 3.74
N GLU A 102 11.03 20.15 3.07
CA GLU A 102 11.69 20.70 1.86
C GLU A 102 13.23 20.75 1.78
N THR A 103 14.00 20.39 2.81
CA THR A 103 15.46 20.63 2.86
C THR A 103 16.36 19.43 3.09
N ASP A 104 15.88 18.22 3.44
CA ASP A 104 16.80 17.09 3.66
C ASP A 104 16.33 15.75 3.06
N PRO A 105 16.79 15.40 1.83
CA PRO A 105 16.53 14.08 1.24
C PRO A 105 17.18 12.93 2.03
N THR A 106 18.19 13.22 2.84
CA THR A 106 18.86 12.20 3.67
C THR A 106 17.94 11.76 4.80
N LEU A 107 17.24 12.69 5.44
CA LEU A 107 16.36 12.39 6.57
C LEU A 107 15.20 11.46 6.19
N CYS A 108 14.50 11.75 5.08
CA CYS A 108 13.42 10.88 4.60
C CYS A 108 13.93 9.50 4.15
N ALA A 109 15.14 9.41 3.57
CA ALA A 109 15.78 8.13 3.27
C ALA A 109 16.12 7.33 4.54
N ARG A 110 16.63 7.99 5.58
CA ARG A 110 16.90 7.39 6.91
C ARG A 110 15.62 6.88 7.56
N HIS A 111 14.54 7.66 7.53
CA HIS A 111 13.22 7.22 8.02
C HIS A 111 12.73 5.96 7.30
N GLY A 112 12.80 5.95 5.97
CA GLY A 112 12.40 4.78 5.17
C GLY A 112 13.22 3.53 5.53
N VAL A 113 14.54 3.64 5.63
CA VAL A 113 15.40 2.49 5.97
C VAL A 113 15.21 2.03 7.42
N ALA A 114 15.06 2.96 8.36
CA ALA A 114 14.75 2.63 9.74
C ALA A 114 13.41 1.87 9.85
N ALA A 115 12.37 2.34 9.14
CA ALA A 115 11.08 1.65 9.07
C ALA A 115 11.21 0.25 8.48
N ALA A 116 11.96 0.10 7.38
CA ALA A 116 12.20 -1.18 6.74
C ALA A 116 12.86 -2.18 7.69
N TRP A 117 13.84 -1.75 8.49
CA TRP A 117 14.49 -2.63 9.47
C TRP A 117 13.62 -2.93 10.70
N ASP A 118 12.82 -1.98 11.17
CA ASP A 118 11.85 -2.28 12.24
C ASP A 118 10.78 -3.28 11.78
N ILE A 119 10.33 -3.15 10.53
CA ILE A 119 9.45 -4.11 9.87
C ILE A 119 10.11 -5.50 9.81
N GLN A 120 11.36 -5.60 9.32
CA GLN A 120 12.09 -6.88 9.28
C GLN A 120 12.19 -7.53 10.66
N ARG A 121 12.54 -6.74 11.69
CA ARG A 121 12.63 -7.22 13.07
C ARG A 121 11.28 -7.70 13.61
N LYS A 122 10.19 -6.95 13.37
CA LYS A 122 8.84 -7.37 13.79
C LYS A 122 8.38 -8.61 13.04
N MET A 123 8.84 -8.84 11.82
CA MET A 123 8.52 -10.06 11.06
C MET A 123 9.20 -11.32 11.60
N GLU A 124 10.26 -11.21 12.40
CA GLU A 124 10.90 -12.36 13.05
C GLU A 124 9.93 -13.16 13.94
N GLN A 125 8.96 -12.49 14.57
CA GLN A 125 7.93 -13.15 15.39
C GLN A 125 6.95 -14.00 14.56
N PHE A 126 6.92 -13.78 13.24
CA PHE A 126 6.07 -14.48 12.28
C PHE A 126 6.89 -15.39 11.35
N ALA A 127 8.20 -15.53 11.57
CA ALA A 127 9.13 -16.17 10.64
C ALA A 127 8.74 -17.58 10.23
N THR A 128 8.02 -18.31 11.09
CA THR A 128 7.48 -19.63 10.76
C THR A 128 6.10 -19.79 11.37
N ILE A 129 5.11 -20.10 10.54
CA ILE A 129 3.77 -20.48 10.98
C ILE A 129 3.66 -22.00 10.98
N SER A 130 3.41 -22.55 12.17
CA SER A 130 3.06 -23.95 12.34
C SER A 130 1.55 -24.15 12.15
N LEU A 131 1.19 -25.11 11.31
CA LEU A 131 -0.19 -25.56 11.13
C LEU A 131 -0.46 -26.83 11.94
N ASP A 132 -1.74 -27.10 12.22
CA ASP A 132 -2.19 -28.23 13.05
C ASP A 132 -1.80 -29.60 12.45
N ASP A 133 -1.55 -29.66 11.14
CA ASP A 133 -1.09 -30.86 10.41
C ASP A 133 0.44 -31.04 10.41
N GLY A 134 1.16 -30.19 11.16
CA GLY A 134 2.63 -30.24 11.30
C GLY A 134 3.40 -29.51 10.20
N ARG A 135 2.74 -28.93 9.19
CA ARG A 135 3.42 -28.09 8.20
C ARG A 135 3.99 -26.83 8.85
N GLN A 136 5.18 -26.45 8.40
CA GLN A 136 5.84 -25.20 8.78
C GLN A 136 5.99 -24.33 7.55
N ILE A 137 5.39 -23.15 7.58
CA ILE A 137 5.40 -22.22 6.46
C ILE A 137 6.30 -21.05 6.82
N PRO A 138 7.44 -20.88 6.15
CA PRO A 138 8.29 -19.73 6.38
C PRO A 138 7.58 -18.48 5.85
N LEU A 139 7.56 -17.43 6.67
CA LEU A 139 7.19 -16.10 6.23
C LEU A 139 8.39 -15.20 6.38
N ALA A 140 8.58 -14.35 5.39
CA ALA A 140 9.54 -13.26 5.44
C ALA A 140 8.92 -12.03 4.82
N ILE A 141 9.55 -10.89 5.02
CA ILE A 141 9.24 -9.71 4.25
C ILE A 141 10.47 -9.29 3.46
N LYS A 142 10.27 -8.79 2.26
CA LYS A 142 11.33 -8.14 1.48
C LYS A 142 10.96 -6.68 1.32
N THR A 143 11.95 -5.81 1.46
CA THR A 143 11.75 -4.37 1.39
C THR A 143 12.65 -3.76 0.32
N ALA A 144 12.11 -2.80 -0.42
CA ALA A 144 12.86 -2.07 -1.43
C ALA A 144 12.54 -0.58 -1.38
N LEU A 145 13.58 0.26 -1.43
CA LEU A 145 13.45 1.70 -1.32
C LEU A 145 14.10 2.45 -2.47
N ALA A 146 13.46 3.53 -2.88
CA ALA A 146 14.04 4.53 -3.77
C ALA A 146 13.60 5.93 -3.33
N GLY A 147 14.58 6.83 -3.26
CA GLY A 147 14.42 8.25 -2.98
C GLY A 147 14.34 9.05 -4.28
N GLY A 148 13.52 10.09 -4.29
CA GLY A 148 13.38 10.97 -5.45
C GLY A 148 12.05 11.72 -5.52
N PRO A 149 11.79 12.39 -6.65
CA PRO A 149 10.51 13.04 -6.90
C PRO A 149 9.40 12.01 -7.17
N VAL A 150 8.18 12.34 -6.80
CA VAL A 150 6.96 11.60 -7.14
C VAL A 150 5.84 12.57 -7.51
N ARG A 151 4.82 12.06 -8.19
CA ARG A 151 3.51 12.70 -8.32
C ARG A 151 2.55 12.11 -7.30
N ARG A 152 1.88 12.96 -6.51
CA ARG A 152 0.81 12.58 -5.56
C ARG A 152 -0.48 13.27 -5.92
N PHE A 153 -1.55 12.52 -6.19
CA PHE A 153 -2.83 13.11 -6.62
C PHE A 153 -3.97 12.12 -6.38
N ALA A 154 -5.21 12.59 -6.56
CA ALA A 154 -6.41 11.76 -6.54
C ALA A 154 -7.01 11.70 -7.95
N VAL A 155 -7.59 10.57 -8.31
CA VAL A 155 -8.32 10.38 -9.58
C VAL A 155 -9.63 9.66 -9.35
N GLY A 156 -10.57 9.83 -10.28
CA GLY A 156 -11.84 9.11 -10.32
C GLY A 156 -13.04 10.02 -10.10
N ASP A 157 -14.22 9.44 -10.31
CA ASP A 157 -15.51 10.11 -10.16
C ASP A 157 -15.88 10.13 -8.67
N ALA A 158 -16.01 11.33 -8.08
CA ALA A 158 -16.36 11.50 -6.67
C ALA A 158 -17.74 10.92 -6.29
N ALA A 159 -18.63 10.69 -7.26
CA ALA A 159 -19.90 10.00 -7.03
C ALA A 159 -19.72 8.47 -6.92
N ILE A 160 -18.63 7.92 -7.45
CA ILE A 160 -18.29 6.49 -7.40
C ILE A 160 -17.18 6.28 -6.37
N GLN A 161 -15.96 6.73 -6.67
CA GLN A 161 -14.81 6.66 -5.77
C GLN A 161 -13.65 7.54 -6.25
N LEU A 162 -12.98 8.24 -5.33
CA LEU A 162 -11.66 8.83 -5.49
C LEU A 162 -10.58 7.85 -5.02
N ILE A 163 -9.50 7.76 -5.78
CA ILE A 163 -8.37 6.87 -5.51
C ILE A 163 -7.09 7.69 -5.35
N ASP A 164 -6.36 7.49 -4.25
CA ASP A 164 -5.04 8.11 -4.04
C ASP A 164 -4.00 7.43 -4.93
N VAL A 165 -3.22 8.22 -5.65
CA VAL A 165 -2.18 7.73 -6.55
C VAL A 165 -0.85 8.37 -6.20
N ILE A 166 0.15 7.49 -6.08
CA ILE A 166 1.57 7.85 -6.13
C ILE A 166 2.17 7.28 -7.41
N ALA A 167 2.88 8.11 -8.16
CA ALA A 167 3.42 7.75 -9.48
C ALA A 167 4.76 8.45 -9.78
N GLY A 168 5.44 7.98 -10.83
CA GLY A 168 6.70 8.53 -11.35
C GLY A 168 7.88 7.59 -11.16
N GLU A 169 9.01 7.93 -11.77
CA GLU A 169 10.20 7.08 -11.88
C GLU A 169 10.70 6.54 -10.52
N THR A 170 10.52 7.30 -9.43
CA THR A 170 10.91 6.83 -8.09
C THR A 170 10.09 5.64 -7.62
N VAL A 171 8.79 5.59 -7.94
CA VAL A 171 7.93 4.42 -7.65
C VAL A 171 8.40 3.23 -8.47
N ASP A 172 8.74 3.46 -9.74
CA ASP A 172 9.23 2.44 -10.66
C ASP A 172 10.55 1.83 -10.20
N ARG A 173 11.51 2.68 -9.78
CA ARG A 173 12.78 2.22 -9.22
C ARG A 173 12.57 1.39 -7.96
N ALA A 174 11.67 1.80 -7.06
CA ALA A 174 11.38 1.03 -5.85
C ALA A 174 10.75 -0.33 -6.19
N ALA A 175 9.82 -0.39 -7.13
CA ALA A 175 9.23 -1.63 -7.64
C ALA A 175 10.27 -2.54 -8.34
N ALA A 176 11.21 -1.96 -9.09
CA ALA A 176 12.31 -2.72 -9.69
C ALA A 176 13.25 -3.30 -8.61
N GLY A 177 13.51 -2.55 -7.54
CA GLY A 177 14.26 -3.03 -6.39
C GLY A 177 13.56 -4.18 -5.65
N GLU A 178 12.23 -4.11 -5.52
CA GLU A 178 11.41 -5.15 -4.89
C GLU A 178 11.51 -6.48 -5.64
N ARG A 179 11.43 -6.45 -6.98
CA ARG A 179 11.59 -7.65 -7.82
C ARG A 179 12.98 -8.28 -7.70
N LEU A 180 13.99 -7.48 -7.37
CA LEU A 180 15.35 -7.94 -7.15
C LEU A 180 15.57 -8.45 -5.72
N ALA A 181 14.71 -8.12 -4.76
CA ALA A 181 14.85 -8.48 -3.36
C ALA A 181 14.53 -9.96 -3.11
N ALA A 182 15.33 -10.63 -2.30
CA ALA A 182 15.05 -11.97 -1.81
C ALA A 182 14.41 -11.87 -0.40
N HIS A 183 14.00 -13.03 0.12
CA HIS A 183 13.36 -13.13 1.43
C HIS A 183 14.24 -12.51 2.52
N GLY A 184 13.70 -11.54 3.27
CA GLY A 184 14.42 -10.85 4.35
C GLY A 184 15.35 -9.73 3.89
N ASP A 185 15.50 -9.49 2.59
CA ASP A 185 16.38 -8.42 2.12
C ASP A 185 15.77 -7.03 2.35
N THR A 186 16.65 -6.06 2.59
CA THR A 186 16.38 -4.64 2.38
C THR A 186 17.25 -4.15 1.24
N VAL A 187 16.61 -3.71 0.15
CA VAL A 187 17.26 -3.28 -1.09
C VAL A 187 17.05 -1.79 -1.28
N ILE A 188 18.08 -1.05 -1.69
CA ILE A 188 17.94 0.37 -2.04
C ILE A 188 18.60 0.69 -3.37
N ASP A 189 18.06 1.66 -4.11
CA ASP A 189 18.71 2.15 -5.34
C ASP A 189 20.03 2.89 -5.05
N ALA A 190 20.87 3.01 -6.08
CA ALA A 190 22.18 3.65 -5.94
C ALA A 190 22.09 5.12 -5.50
N ALA A 191 21.04 5.83 -5.91
CA ALA A 191 20.81 7.24 -5.54
C ALA A 191 20.50 7.38 -4.05
N THR A 192 19.61 6.54 -3.50
CA THR A 192 19.30 6.52 -2.07
C THR A 192 20.51 6.09 -1.25
N LEU A 193 21.26 5.09 -1.71
CA LEU A 193 22.49 4.66 -1.03
C LEU A 193 23.48 5.81 -0.90
N ALA A 194 23.65 6.65 -1.92
CA ALA A 194 24.57 7.77 -1.87
C ALA A 194 24.24 8.77 -0.74
N LEU A 195 22.96 8.91 -0.38
CA LEU A 195 22.51 9.78 0.71
C LEU A 195 22.84 9.19 2.10
N ILE A 196 22.74 7.86 2.26
CA ILE A 196 22.84 7.20 3.58
C ILE A 196 24.05 6.27 3.72
N ALA A 197 24.99 6.29 2.78
CA ALA A 197 26.16 5.40 2.76
C ALA A 197 26.94 5.33 4.09
N PRO A 198 27.09 6.42 4.88
CA PRO A 198 27.75 6.34 6.19
C PRO A 198 27.01 5.45 7.20
N HIS A 199 25.69 5.33 7.07
CA HIS A 199 24.79 4.67 8.04
C HIS A 199 24.47 3.22 7.72
N VAL A 200 24.96 2.68 6.59
CA VAL A 200 24.60 1.32 6.16
C VAL A 200 25.84 0.54 5.74
N ARG A 201 25.74 -0.80 5.74
CA ARG A 201 26.71 -1.70 5.13
C ARG A 201 26.09 -2.33 3.89
N VAL A 202 26.79 -2.24 2.76
CA VAL A 202 26.40 -2.95 1.53
C VAL A 202 26.85 -4.40 1.63
N LEU A 203 25.90 -5.33 1.50
CA LEU A 203 26.14 -6.77 1.50
C LEU A 203 26.36 -7.32 0.09
N ALA A 204 25.59 -6.83 -0.88
CA ALA A 204 25.64 -7.27 -2.27
C ALA A 204 25.10 -6.18 -3.21
N TRP A 205 25.43 -6.30 -4.49
CA TRP A 205 24.84 -5.50 -5.56
C TRP A 205 24.01 -6.38 -6.47
N ARG A 206 22.85 -5.87 -6.89
CA ARG A 206 21.95 -6.48 -7.88
C ARG A 206 21.69 -5.48 -8.99
N THR A 207 21.38 -5.98 -10.18
CA THR A 207 21.17 -5.16 -11.37
C THR A 207 19.83 -5.52 -11.99
N ALA A 208 18.98 -4.52 -12.23
CA ALA A 208 17.73 -4.72 -12.94
C ALA A 208 18.02 -5.10 -14.40
N PRO A 209 17.56 -6.26 -14.91
CA PRO A 209 17.89 -6.70 -16.28
C PRO A 209 17.41 -5.74 -17.37
N GLU A 210 16.32 -5.02 -17.13
CA GLU A 210 15.64 -4.19 -18.14
C GLU A 210 16.26 -2.79 -18.26
N SER A 211 16.62 -2.18 -17.14
CA SER A 211 17.14 -0.80 -17.09
C SER A 211 18.65 -0.72 -16.87
N GLY A 212 19.30 -1.81 -16.44
CA GLY A 212 20.69 -1.80 -15.97
C GLY A 212 20.89 -1.05 -14.65
N ALA A 213 19.82 -0.59 -14.00
CA ALA A 213 19.89 0.11 -12.73
C ALA A 213 20.44 -0.79 -11.62
N ARG A 214 21.32 -0.23 -10.78
CA ARG A 214 21.99 -0.96 -9.70
C ARG A 214 21.32 -0.71 -8.36
N PHE A 215 21.16 -1.78 -7.61
CA PHE A 215 20.55 -1.80 -6.29
C PHE A 215 21.48 -2.47 -5.29
N ALA A 216 21.59 -1.90 -4.09
CA ALA A 216 22.39 -2.45 -3.00
C ALA A 216 21.49 -3.19 -2.02
N VAL A 217 21.86 -4.43 -1.69
CA VAL A 217 21.33 -5.11 -0.51
C VAL A 217 22.08 -4.56 0.70
N ILE A 218 21.34 -4.01 1.66
CA ILE A 218 21.92 -3.30 2.81
C ILE A 218 21.61 -3.99 4.13
N ALA A 219 22.50 -3.79 5.10
CA ALA A 219 22.30 -4.13 6.50
C ALA A 219 22.72 -2.98 7.42
N PRO A 220 22.22 -2.94 8.66
CA PRO A 220 22.71 -2.03 9.70
C PRO A 220 24.23 -2.21 9.92
N ARG A 221 24.97 -1.14 10.26
CA ARG A 221 26.37 -1.30 10.70
C ARG A 221 26.45 -1.64 12.19
N GLY A 222 25.47 -1.20 12.97
CA GLY A 222 25.27 -1.48 14.40
C GLY A 222 23.85 -1.95 14.72
N ARG A 223 23.37 -1.72 15.95
CA ARG A 223 21.95 -1.94 16.26
C ARG A 223 21.12 -0.90 15.50
N PRO A 224 20.01 -1.26 14.83
CA PRO A 224 19.13 -0.31 14.14
C PRO A 224 18.66 0.85 15.02
N SER A 225 18.43 0.56 16.31
CA SER A 225 18.09 1.55 17.32
C SER A 225 19.19 2.58 17.54
N ASP A 226 20.46 2.22 17.40
CA ASP A 226 21.58 3.09 17.79
C ASP A 226 22.01 4.02 16.64
N GLU A 227 21.71 3.66 15.38
CA GLU A 227 22.10 4.44 14.19
C GLU A 227 21.12 5.58 13.86
N PHE A 228 19.89 5.51 14.38
CA PHE A 228 18.81 6.47 14.11
C PHE A 228 18.08 7.01 15.36
N SER A 229 18.51 6.66 16.58
CA SER A 229 17.92 7.14 17.85
C SER A 229 18.31 8.56 18.26
N GLY A 230 19.33 9.16 17.63
CA GLY A 230 19.91 10.43 18.06
C GLY A 230 19.02 11.66 17.87
N GLU A 231 18.00 11.58 17.03
CA GLU A 231 16.95 12.59 16.96
C GLU A 231 15.77 12.03 17.74
N GLN A 232 15.56 12.52 18.97
CA GLN A 232 14.29 12.34 19.66
C GLN A 232 13.20 12.72 18.65
N ILE A 233 12.47 11.72 18.18
CA ILE A 233 11.26 11.89 17.39
C ILE A 233 10.33 12.65 18.31
N ASP A 234 10.25 13.96 18.12
CA ASP A 234 9.27 14.76 18.82
C ASP A 234 7.91 14.21 18.42
N SER A 235 7.30 13.45 19.34
CA SER A 235 5.99 12.85 19.19
C SER A 235 4.89 13.91 19.02
N SER A 236 5.21 15.20 19.16
CA SER A 236 4.32 16.32 18.81
C SER A 236 4.10 16.50 17.30
N SER A 237 4.95 15.90 16.47
CA SER A 237 4.91 16.02 14.99
C SER A 237 4.35 14.80 14.27
N ALA A 238 4.18 13.67 14.97
CA ALA A 238 3.18 12.70 14.55
C ALA A 238 1.84 13.39 14.78
N PRO A 239 0.92 13.44 13.78
CA PRO A 239 -0.42 13.92 14.06
C PRO A 239 -0.94 13.08 15.23
N ALA A 240 -1.23 13.73 16.34
CA ALA A 240 -1.84 13.09 17.47
C ALA A 240 -3.17 12.50 16.98
N GLU A 241 -3.19 11.21 16.66
CA GLU A 241 -4.44 10.42 16.60
C GLU A 241 -5.17 10.46 17.96
N ASN A 242 -4.52 11.03 18.99
CA ASN A 242 -5.04 11.24 20.35
C ASN A 242 -5.99 12.44 20.50
N GLY A 243 -6.28 13.18 19.43
CA GLY A 243 -7.38 14.15 19.40
C GLY A 243 -8.50 13.66 18.50
N VAL A 244 -9.73 13.52 19.02
CA VAL A 244 -10.91 13.22 18.20
C VAL A 244 -11.18 14.43 17.31
N GLN A 245 -10.59 14.45 16.12
CA GLN A 245 -10.94 15.39 15.07
C GLN A 245 -12.09 14.76 14.30
N LEU A 246 -13.31 15.32 14.44
CA LEU A 246 -14.46 14.89 13.65
C LEU A 246 -14.24 15.36 12.21
N PHE A 247 -14.16 14.42 11.27
CA PHE A 247 -14.07 14.73 9.85
C PHE A 247 -15.46 15.04 9.30
N ASP A 248 -15.55 16.04 8.42
CA ASP A 248 -16.73 16.20 7.58
C ASP A 248 -16.77 15.06 6.55
N MET A 249 -17.76 14.19 6.70
CA MET A 249 -17.93 13.02 5.86
C MET A 249 -18.12 13.37 4.40
N ALA A 250 -18.57 14.59 4.05
CA ALA A 250 -18.64 15.02 2.65
C ALA A 250 -17.27 14.98 1.93
N HIS A 251 -16.17 15.08 2.68
CA HIS A 251 -14.80 15.00 2.16
C HIS A 251 -14.17 13.59 2.25
N VAL A 252 -14.78 12.68 3.02
CA VAL A 252 -14.28 11.31 3.26
C VAL A 252 -15.07 10.30 2.42
N ASP A 253 -16.38 10.47 2.33
CA ASP A 253 -17.31 9.64 1.57
C ASP A 253 -16.85 9.34 0.14
N PRO A 254 -16.34 10.31 -0.64
CA PRO A 254 -15.90 10.05 -2.01
C PRO A 254 -14.77 9.05 -2.11
N TRP A 255 -14.01 8.75 -1.05
CA TRP A 255 -12.89 7.80 -1.09
C TRP A 255 -13.35 6.34 -0.93
N LEU A 256 -14.62 6.14 -0.61
CA LEU A 256 -15.22 4.83 -0.40
C LEU A 256 -16.19 4.50 -1.53
N LEU A 257 -16.13 3.25 -2.00
CA LEU A 257 -17.17 2.70 -2.85
C LEU A 257 -18.55 2.86 -2.18
N PRO A 258 -19.63 3.17 -2.93
CA PRO A 258 -20.93 3.45 -2.33
C PRO A 258 -21.46 2.28 -1.49
N ALA A 259 -21.27 1.05 -1.97
CA ALA A 259 -21.68 -0.15 -1.25
C ALA A 259 -20.88 -0.39 0.04
N VAL A 260 -19.60 0.00 0.10
CA VAL A 260 -18.80 -0.07 1.33
C VAL A 260 -19.30 0.97 2.33
N ARG A 261 -19.54 2.20 1.88
CA ARG A 261 -20.10 3.27 2.70
C ARG A 261 -21.46 2.87 3.30
N THR A 262 -22.38 2.35 2.47
CA THR A 262 -23.66 1.86 2.96
C THR A 262 -23.48 0.80 4.04
N ARG A 263 -22.62 -0.21 3.81
CA ARG A 263 -22.36 -1.28 4.78
C ARG A 263 -21.81 -0.76 6.11
N LEU A 264 -20.90 0.22 6.08
CA LEU A 264 -20.33 0.83 7.29
C LEU A 264 -21.38 1.58 8.12
N HIS A 265 -22.40 2.17 7.48
CA HIS A 265 -23.47 2.86 8.18
C HIS A 265 -24.65 1.96 8.60
N THR A 266 -24.87 0.83 7.93
CA THR A 266 -26.05 -0.03 8.17
C THR A 266 -25.82 -1.20 9.14
N THR A 267 -24.57 -1.55 9.46
CA THR A 267 -24.26 -2.82 10.13
C THR A 267 -23.51 -2.55 11.45
N GLU A 268 -24.11 -2.91 12.60
CA GLU A 268 -23.40 -3.00 13.90
C GLU A 268 -22.37 -4.17 13.89
N ASP A 269 -22.45 -5.08 12.91
CA ASP A 269 -21.57 -6.24 12.78
C ASP A 269 -20.52 -6.10 11.66
N ARG A 270 -19.26 -6.26 12.08
CA ARG A 270 -17.98 -6.09 11.36
C ARG A 270 -17.69 -7.13 10.27
N PHE A 271 -18.66 -7.56 9.47
CA PHE A 271 -18.44 -8.55 8.39
C PHE A 271 -18.12 -7.87 7.05
N LEU A 272 -16.94 -7.25 6.94
CA LEU A 272 -16.34 -6.93 5.64
C LEU A 272 -15.66 -8.15 5.00
N ALA A 273 -15.28 -9.14 5.81
CA ALA A 273 -14.66 -10.38 5.36
C ALA A 273 -15.74 -11.43 5.02
N GLU A 274 -16.38 -11.25 3.86
CA GLU A 274 -17.29 -12.25 3.30
C GLU A 274 -16.57 -13.04 2.20
N LEU A 275 -16.45 -14.35 2.38
CA LEU A 275 -15.99 -15.26 1.34
C LEU A 275 -17.13 -15.62 0.41
N ARG A 276 -17.05 -15.09 -0.81
CA ARG A 276 -18.02 -15.31 -1.87
C ARG A 276 -17.34 -15.50 -3.22
N PRO A 277 -18.00 -16.18 -4.17
CA PRO A 277 -17.58 -16.17 -5.55
C PRO A 277 -17.48 -14.73 -6.06
N ALA A 278 -16.37 -14.41 -6.70
CA ALA A 278 -16.16 -13.14 -7.36
C ALA A 278 -15.35 -13.36 -8.64
N VAL A 279 -15.53 -12.49 -9.61
CA VAL A 279 -14.78 -12.49 -10.86
C VAL A 279 -13.82 -11.31 -10.82
N ALA A 280 -12.53 -11.62 -10.83
CA ALA A 280 -11.47 -10.63 -10.90
C ALA A 280 -11.20 -10.26 -12.37
N LEU A 281 -11.26 -8.96 -12.67
CA LEU A 281 -10.89 -8.38 -13.95
C LEU A 281 -9.59 -7.59 -13.78
N PHE A 282 -8.53 -8.00 -14.46
CA PHE A 282 -7.28 -7.26 -14.52
C PHE A 282 -7.11 -6.64 -15.91
N ALA A 283 -6.80 -5.35 -15.96
CA ALA A 283 -6.43 -4.68 -17.20
C ALA A 283 -5.13 -3.91 -17.01
N ARG A 284 -4.21 -4.05 -17.97
CA ARG A 284 -2.99 -3.26 -18.06
C ARG A 284 -3.16 -2.16 -19.08
N PHE A 285 -2.71 -0.97 -18.76
CA PHE A 285 -2.68 0.18 -19.65
C PHE A 285 -1.33 0.90 -19.56
N GLY A 286 -1.05 1.78 -20.52
CA GLY A 286 0.22 2.49 -20.59
C GLY A 286 0.08 3.78 -21.39
N GLY A 287 1.21 4.38 -21.75
CA GLY A 287 1.24 5.65 -22.50
C GLY A 287 1.09 6.90 -21.64
N LEU A 288 1.31 6.79 -20.33
CA LEU A 288 1.36 7.91 -19.40
C LEU A 288 2.79 8.08 -18.89
N ASP A 289 3.31 9.31 -19.01
CA ASP A 289 4.61 9.70 -18.47
C ASP A 289 4.39 10.68 -17.31
N PHE A 290 4.40 10.19 -16.07
CA PHE A 290 4.09 11.02 -14.91
C PHE A 290 5.17 12.07 -14.59
N ASP A 291 6.37 11.92 -15.16
CA ASP A 291 7.52 12.78 -14.88
C ASP A 291 7.60 13.94 -15.87
N ALA A 292 7.49 13.66 -17.17
CA ALA A 292 7.65 14.63 -18.25
C ALA A 292 6.33 15.19 -18.79
N ASP A 293 5.23 14.43 -18.78
CA ASP A 293 3.95 14.89 -19.32
C ASP A 293 3.16 15.70 -18.25
N PRO A 294 2.92 17.00 -18.48
CA PRO A 294 2.14 17.83 -17.56
C PRO A 294 0.69 17.34 -17.43
N ASP A 295 0.13 16.77 -18.52
CA ASP A 295 -1.27 16.36 -18.62
C ASP A 295 -1.49 14.91 -18.17
N ALA A 296 -0.44 14.17 -17.79
CA ALA A 296 -0.53 12.77 -17.41
C ALA A 296 -1.58 12.50 -16.32
N VAL A 297 -1.72 13.42 -15.36
CA VAL A 297 -2.70 13.31 -14.28
C VAL A 297 -4.12 13.50 -14.78
N THR A 298 -4.36 14.50 -15.64
CA THR A 298 -5.68 14.72 -16.26
C THR A 298 -6.08 13.58 -17.17
N LYS A 299 -5.13 13.04 -17.96
CA LYS A 299 -5.36 11.87 -18.81
C LYS A 299 -5.72 10.63 -18.00
N LEU A 300 -5.00 10.39 -16.90
CA LEU A 300 -5.31 9.29 -15.99
C LEU A 300 -6.69 9.48 -15.35
N ASP A 301 -7.00 10.68 -14.86
CA ASP A 301 -8.29 10.97 -14.24
C ASP A 301 -9.48 10.70 -15.18
N GLN A 302 -9.40 11.21 -16.42
CA GLN A 302 -10.39 10.95 -17.46
C GLN A 302 -10.55 9.46 -17.76
N TYR A 303 -9.43 8.74 -17.87
CA TYR A 303 -9.43 7.30 -18.11
C TYR A 303 -10.08 6.53 -16.96
N ILE A 304 -9.74 6.86 -15.72
CA ILE A 304 -10.29 6.18 -14.54
C ILE A 304 -11.77 6.50 -14.35
N CYS A 305 -12.20 7.75 -14.56
CA CYS A 305 -13.63 8.08 -14.54
C CYS A 305 -14.41 7.27 -15.58
N TRP A 306 -13.89 7.15 -16.81
CA TRP A 306 -14.50 6.33 -17.85
C TRP A 306 -14.56 4.85 -17.46
N VAL A 307 -13.45 4.28 -16.95
CA VAL A 307 -13.42 2.88 -16.46
C VAL A 307 -14.45 2.67 -15.35
N GLN A 308 -14.53 3.57 -14.37
CA GLN A 308 -15.50 3.47 -13.28
C GLN A 308 -16.94 3.50 -13.77
N GLN A 309 -17.25 4.35 -14.76
CA GLN A 309 -18.59 4.39 -15.37
C GLN A 309 -18.92 3.10 -16.14
N VAL A 310 -17.96 2.54 -16.86
CA VAL A 310 -18.12 1.24 -17.54
C VAL A 310 -18.37 0.13 -16.53
N LEU A 311 -17.54 0.03 -15.47
CA LEU A 311 -17.70 -0.97 -14.43
C LEU A 311 -19.04 -0.82 -13.70
N ALA A 312 -19.40 0.40 -13.30
CA ALA A 312 -20.65 0.69 -12.60
C ALA A 312 -21.89 0.30 -13.41
N ARG A 313 -21.86 0.45 -14.75
CA ARG A 313 -22.95 0.02 -15.64
C ARG A 313 -23.24 -1.49 -15.54
N PHE A 314 -22.23 -2.29 -15.21
CA PHE A 314 -22.34 -3.74 -15.08
C PHE A 314 -22.29 -4.22 -13.62
N ASP A 315 -22.46 -3.30 -12.65
CA ASP A 315 -22.37 -3.54 -11.20
C ASP A 315 -21.00 -4.07 -10.74
N GLY A 316 -19.93 -3.78 -11.50
CA GLY A 316 -18.55 -4.01 -11.11
C GLY A 316 -17.97 -2.84 -10.30
N ALA A 317 -16.94 -3.12 -9.50
CA ALA A 317 -16.23 -2.10 -8.74
C ALA A 317 -14.73 -2.10 -9.06
N LEU A 318 -14.16 -0.91 -9.26
CA LEU A 318 -12.72 -0.75 -9.31
C LEU A 318 -12.17 -0.88 -7.89
N ILE A 319 -11.32 -1.88 -7.64
CA ILE A 319 -10.79 -2.18 -6.30
C ILE A 319 -9.41 -1.57 -6.11
N GLN A 320 -8.54 -1.66 -7.11
CA GLN A 320 -7.17 -1.19 -7.02
C GLN A 320 -6.72 -0.55 -8.32
N LEU A 321 -5.96 0.53 -8.19
CA LEU A 321 -5.18 1.17 -9.24
C LEU A 321 -3.72 1.21 -8.80
N THR A 322 -2.82 0.76 -9.65
CA THR A 322 -1.38 0.82 -9.39
C THR A 322 -0.66 1.34 -10.62
N THR A 323 0.29 2.24 -10.41
CA THR A 323 1.08 2.85 -11.49
C THR A 323 2.51 2.29 -11.48
N GLY A 324 3.13 2.16 -12.67
CA GLY A 324 4.43 1.52 -12.81
C GLY A 324 5.02 1.56 -14.24
N ASP A 325 6.35 1.41 -14.33
CA ASP A 325 7.17 1.42 -15.57
C ASP A 325 6.71 0.42 -16.66
N LYS A 326 6.23 -0.75 -16.27
CA LYS A 326 5.74 -1.80 -17.19
C LYS A 326 4.28 -1.66 -17.59
N GLY A 327 3.70 -0.49 -17.31
CA GLY A 327 2.29 -0.19 -17.47
C GLY A 327 1.59 -0.20 -16.13
N SER A 328 0.71 0.77 -15.97
CA SER A 328 -0.25 0.82 -14.87
C SER A 328 -1.27 -0.31 -15.05
N TYR A 329 -1.78 -0.84 -13.94
CA TYR A 329 -2.85 -1.82 -13.98
C TYR A 329 -4.00 -1.42 -13.06
N LEU A 330 -5.16 -1.90 -13.44
CA LEU A 330 -6.38 -1.81 -12.65
C LEU A 330 -6.89 -3.21 -12.36
N TYR A 331 -7.41 -3.37 -11.15
CA TYR A 331 -8.07 -4.57 -10.67
C TYR A 331 -9.51 -4.19 -10.30
N ALA A 332 -10.46 -4.78 -11.02
CA ALA A 332 -11.88 -4.66 -10.73
C ALA A 332 -12.46 -6.00 -10.30
N ALA A 333 -13.53 -5.95 -9.50
CA ALA A 333 -14.24 -7.12 -9.03
C ALA A 333 -15.73 -7.04 -9.40
N PHE A 334 -16.26 -8.18 -9.81
CA PHE A 334 -17.70 -8.46 -9.93
C PHE A 334 -18.03 -9.53 -8.91
N GLY A 335 -19.16 -9.44 -8.23
CA GLY A 335 -19.40 -10.27 -7.04
C GLY A 335 -18.94 -9.64 -5.74
N ALA A 336 -18.15 -8.56 -5.77
CA ALA A 336 -17.75 -7.79 -4.59
C ALA A 336 -17.54 -6.31 -4.94
N PRO A 337 -18.16 -5.33 -4.23
CA PRO A 337 -18.95 -5.47 -3.00
C PRO A 337 -20.39 -5.98 -3.22
N THR A 338 -20.93 -5.94 -4.43
CA THR A 338 -22.29 -6.41 -4.77
C THR A 338 -22.20 -7.68 -5.60
N ALA A 339 -23.12 -8.63 -5.39
CA ALA A 339 -23.09 -9.94 -6.04
C ALA A 339 -24.35 -10.22 -6.87
N HIS A 340 -24.14 -10.90 -7.99
CA HIS A 340 -25.19 -11.32 -8.93
C HIS A 340 -24.91 -12.73 -9.45
N ASP A 341 -25.95 -13.47 -9.80
CA ASP A 341 -25.80 -14.82 -10.37
C ASP A 341 -25.05 -14.81 -11.72
N ASP A 342 -25.07 -13.68 -12.43
CA ASP A 342 -24.48 -13.50 -13.76
C ASP A 342 -23.19 -12.67 -13.77
N ASP A 343 -22.50 -12.53 -12.64
CA ASP A 343 -21.23 -11.80 -12.50
C ASP A 343 -20.16 -12.16 -13.57
N PRO A 344 -19.97 -13.44 -13.99
CA PRO A 344 -19.06 -13.77 -15.09
C PRO A 344 -19.44 -13.14 -16.43
N SER A 345 -20.73 -13.06 -16.74
CA SER A 345 -21.23 -12.44 -17.98
C SER A 345 -21.05 -10.92 -17.93
N ARG A 346 -21.37 -10.31 -16.79
CA ARG A 346 -21.18 -8.88 -16.52
C ARG A 346 -19.71 -8.47 -16.67
N ALA A 347 -18.80 -9.23 -16.09
CA ALA A 347 -17.37 -9.01 -16.20
C ALA A 347 -16.89 -9.07 -17.66
N ALA A 348 -17.33 -10.07 -18.42
CA ALA A 348 -16.97 -10.20 -19.84
C ALA A 348 -17.52 -9.05 -20.70
N GLN A 349 -18.74 -8.58 -20.43
CA GLN A 349 -19.33 -7.44 -21.13
C GLN A 349 -18.62 -6.13 -20.79
N ALA A 350 -18.27 -5.92 -19.53
CA ALA A 350 -17.49 -4.76 -19.10
C ALA A 350 -16.09 -4.75 -19.70
N ALA A 351 -15.43 -5.90 -19.80
CA ALA A 351 -14.11 -6.03 -20.43
C ALA A 351 -14.10 -5.69 -21.92
N HIS A 352 -15.24 -5.88 -22.60
CA HIS A 352 -15.39 -5.62 -24.03
C HIS A 352 -15.72 -4.14 -24.34
N ALA A 353 -16.35 -3.44 -23.40
CA ALA A 353 -16.85 -2.07 -23.56
C ALA A 353 -15.74 -1.01 -23.53
#